data_AF-A0A9D6VLZ6-F1
#
_entry.id   AF-A0A9D6VLZ6-F1
#
_cell.length_a   1.000
_cell.length_b   1.000
_cell.length_c   1.000
_cell.angle_alpha   90.00
_cell.angle_beta   90.00
_cell.angle_gamma   90.00
#
_symmetry.space_group_name_H-M   'P 1'
#
loop_
_entity.id
_entity.type
_entity.pdbx_description
1 polymer ?
#
loop_
_entity_poly.entity_id
_entity_poly.type
_entity_poly.pdbx_seq_one_letter_code
_entity_poly.pdbx_strand_id
1 'polypeptide(L)' 'MKKVSNDKDMLPEYDFSKGVRGKYAKRYAAGTNIVLIDADVLEYFPDQKSVNDALRSLAAILRRKKKTEQKKLSV' A
#
# COMPACT_ATOMS: atom_id res chain seq x y z
N MET A 1 -36.59 -17.98 8.14
CA MET A 1 -37.08 -16.62 7.84
C MET A 1 -35.90 -15.65 7.82
N LYS A 2 -35.72 -14.88 6.73
CA LYS A 2 -34.70 -13.83 6.63
C LYS A 2 -35.03 -12.74 7.67
N LYS A 3 -34.16 -12.51 8.65
CA LYS A 3 -34.30 -11.38 9.59
C LYS A 3 -33.82 -10.12 8.85
N VAL A 4 -34.77 -9.34 8.36
CA VAL A 4 -34.49 -7.98 7.87
C VAL A 4 -34.44 -7.09 9.12
N SER A 5 -33.26 -6.55 9.43
CA SER A 5 -33.12 -5.55 10.49
C SER A 5 -33.88 -4.30 10.06
N ASN A 6 -34.85 -3.88 10.87
CA ASN A 6 -35.75 -2.74 10.61
C ASN A 6 -35.05 -1.40 10.88
N ASP A 7 -33.81 -1.28 10.41
CA ASP A 7 -32.96 -0.12 10.61
C ASP A 7 -33.23 0.87 9.47
N LYS A 8 -33.72 2.07 9.80
CA LYS A 8 -34.21 3.05 8.81
C LYS A 8 -33.09 3.55 7.90
N ASP A 9 -31.84 3.40 8.34
CA ASP A 9 -30.65 3.86 7.62
C ASP A 9 -30.05 2.77 6.71
N MET A 10 -30.59 1.54 6.74
CA MET A 10 -30.11 0.42 5.92
C MET A 10 -30.88 0.26 4.62
N LEU A 11 -30.15 0.24 3.50
CA LEU A 11 -30.72 0.00 2.19
C LEU A 11 -31.18 -1.46 2.02
N PRO A 12 -32.30 -1.72 1.33
CA PRO A 12 -32.86 -3.07 1.14
C PRO A 12 -31.90 -4.08 0.48
N GLU A 13 -30.95 -3.60 -0.33
CA GLU A 13 -29.97 -4.41 -1.05
C GLU A 13 -28.88 -4.98 -0.13
N TYR A 14 -28.74 -4.45 1.08
CA TYR A 14 -27.67 -4.85 1.99
C TYR A 14 -28.05 -6.05 2.86
N ASP A 15 -27.48 -7.22 2.54
CA ASP A 15 -27.55 -8.41 3.38
C ASP A 15 -26.27 -8.60 4.20
N PHE A 16 -26.23 -8.02 5.40
CA PHE A 16 -25.14 -8.21 6.36
C PHE A 16 -25.32 -9.45 7.25
N SER A 17 -26.30 -10.32 7.01
CA SER A 17 -26.53 -11.53 7.83
C SER A 17 -25.34 -12.49 7.85
N LYS A 18 -24.48 -12.42 6.83
CA LYS A 18 -23.23 -13.19 6.71
C LYS A 18 -21.97 -12.39 7.05
N GLY A 19 -22.14 -11.18 7.60
CA GLY A 19 -21.04 -10.30 7.98
C GLY A 19 -20.19 -10.91 9.09
N VAL A 20 -18.86 -10.88 8.94
CA VAL A 20 -17.91 -11.33 9.96
C VAL A 20 -17.14 -10.13 10.49
N ARG A 21 -17.31 -9.82 11.78
CA ARG A 21 -16.60 -8.71 12.44
C ARG A 21 -15.09 -8.96 12.37
N GLY A 22 -14.35 -7.96 11.89
CA GLY A 22 -12.89 -8.02 11.83
C GLY A 22 -12.32 -9.00 10.81
N LYS A 23 -13.08 -9.40 9.78
CA LYS A 23 -12.64 -10.34 8.71
C LYS A 23 -11.25 -10.01 8.11
N TYR A 24 -10.91 -8.72 8.03
CA TYR A 24 -9.63 -8.23 7.52
C TYR A 24 -8.77 -7.50 8.56
N ALA A 25 -9.21 -7.45 9.83
CA ALA A 25 -8.51 -6.72 10.89
C ALA A 25 -7.08 -7.25 11.09
N LYS A 26 -6.90 -8.57 11.03
CA LYS A 26 -5.55 -9.19 11.10
C LYS A 26 -4.66 -8.80 9.92
N ARG A 27 -5.21 -8.65 8.70
CA ARG A 27 -4.45 -8.24 7.51
C ARG A 27 -4.04 -6.77 7.58
N TYR A 28 -4.91 -5.93 8.14
CA TYR A 28 -4.60 -4.53 8.41
C TYR A 28 -3.51 -4.39 9.49
N ALA A 29 -3.65 -5.13 10.59
CA ALA A 29 -2.68 -5.13 11.69
C ALA A 29 -1.32 -5.75 11.32
N ALA A 30 -1.28 -6.68 10.36
CA ALA A 30 -0.04 -7.21 9.79
C ALA A 30 0.76 -6.18 8.96
N GLY A 31 0.22 -4.96 8.82
CA GLY A 31 0.78 -3.90 8.00
C GLY A 31 0.29 -4.04 6.57
N THR A 32 -0.49 -3.06 6.11
CA THR A 32 -0.64 -2.83 4.68
C THR A 32 0.61 -2.12 4.19
N ASN A 33 1.11 -2.47 3.01
CA ASN A 33 2.24 -1.80 2.36
C ASN A 33 1.81 -0.44 1.77
N ILE A 34 1.02 0.33 2.53
CA ILE A 34 0.47 1.63 2.17
C ILE A 34 1.30 2.66 2.93
N VAL A 35 2.05 3.44 2.17
CA VAL A 35 2.85 4.55 2.69
C VAL A 35 2.18 5.83 2.20
N LEU A 36 1.83 6.72 3.13
CA LEU A 36 1.39 8.06 2.78
C LEU A 36 2.61 8.84 2.29
N ILE A 37 2.47 9.47 1.13
CA ILE A 37 3.51 10.33 0.55
C ILE A 37 3.20 11.77 0.98
N ASP A 38 4.24 12.51 1.37
CA ASP A 38 4.12 13.90 1.76
C ASP A 38 3.62 14.77 0.58
N ALA A 39 2.93 15.86 0.90
CA ALA A 39 2.22 16.68 -0.09
C ALA A 39 3.14 17.31 -1.14
N ASP A 40 4.34 17.70 -0.74
CA ASP A 40 5.39 18.25 -1.62
C ASP A 40 5.93 17.19 -2.59
N VAL A 41 6.02 15.93 -2.16
CA VAL A 41 6.47 14.82 -3.01
C VAL A 41 5.39 14.43 -4.02
N LEU A 42 4.10 14.58 -3.67
CA LEU A 42 2.99 14.34 -4.59
C LEU A 42 2.97 15.31 -5.79
N GLU A 43 3.53 16.51 -5.65
CA GLU A 43 3.66 17.45 -6.77
C GLU A 43 4.51 16.87 -7.92
N TYR A 44 5.49 16.03 -7.57
CA TYR A 44 6.40 15.39 -8.53
C TYR A 44 5.98 13.96 -8.91
N PHE A 45 5.24 13.28 -8.03
CA PHE A 45 4.84 11.89 -8.20
C PHE A 45 3.32 11.72 -8.05
N PRO A 46 2.55 11.85 -9.15
CA PRO A 46 1.09 11.84 -9.09
C PRO A 46 0.50 10.45 -8.81
N ASP A 47 1.27 9.38 -8.99
CA ASP A 47 0.80 8.00 -8.80
C ASP A 47 1.86 7.04 -8.26
N GLN A 48 1.41 5.88 -7.77
CA GLN A 48 2.27 4.84 -7.21
C GLN A 48 3.29 4.29 -8.23
N LYS A 49 2.96 4.28 -9.52
CA LYS A 49 3.84 3.75 -10.56
C LYS A 49 5.06 4.67 -10.72
N SER A 50 4.85 5.98 -10.77
CA SER A 50 5.88 7.00 -10.90
C SER A 50 6.89 6.94 -9.74
N VAL A 51 6.41 6.81 -8.50
CA VAL A 51 7.24 6.64 -7.29
C VAL A 51 8.09 5.37 -7.39
N ASN A 52 7.45 4.24 -7.70
CA ASN A 52 8.13 2.96 -7.75
C ASN A 52 9.21 2.91 -8.82
N ASP A 53 8.95 3.49 -9.99
CA ASP A 53 9.91 3.51 -11.09
C ASP A 53 11.11 4.42 -10.76
N ALA A 54 10.88 5.55 -10.10
CA ALA A 54 11.96 6.42 -9.61
C ALA A 54 12.84 5.73 -8.56
N LEU A 55 12.24 5.10 -7.54
CA LEU A 55 12.97 4.40 -6.49
C LEU A 55 13.78 3.21 -7.04
N ARG A 56 13.23 2.47 -8.01
CA ARG A 56 13.97 1.38 -8.69
C ARG A 56 15.16 1.91 -9.49
N SER A 57 14.98 3.03 -10.17
CA SER A 57 16.06 3.68 -10.94
C SER A 57 17.19 4.13 -10.00
N LEU A 58 16.85 4.74 -8.87
CA LEU A 58 17.80 5.12 -7.84
C LEU A 58 18.53 3.89 -7.27
N ALA A 59 17.80 2.82 -6.94
CA ALA A 59 18.40 1.57 -6.46
C ALA A 59 19.40 0.98 -7.45
N ALA A 60 19.12 1.05 -8.76
CA ALA A 60 20.03 0.59 -9.80
C ALA A 60 21.34 1.41 -9.84
N ILE A 61 21.26 2.73 -9.66
CA ILE A 61 22.42 3.63 -9.59
C ILE A 61 23.25 3.32 -8.34
N LEU A 62 22.61 3.23 -7.17
CA LEU A 62 23.28 2.91 -5.91
C LEU A 62 24.00 1.56 -5.97
N ARG A 63 23.36 0.54 -6.56
CA ARG A 63 23.98 -0.78 -6.76
C ARG A 63 25.24 -0.71 -7.64
N ARG A 64 25.23 0.11 -8.69
CA ARG A 64 26.40 0.32 -9.56
C ARG A 64 27.52 1.01 -8.80
N LYS A 65 27.23 2.08 -8.03
CA LYS A 65 28.23 2.77 -7.20
C LYS A 65 28.90 1.82 -6.20
N LYS A 66 28.11 1.05 -5.45
CA LYS A 66 28.61 0.08 -4.47
C LYS A 66 29.56 -0.94 -5.10
N LYS A 67 29.24 -1.45 -6.30
CA LYS A 67 30.11 -2.39 -7.03
C LYS A 67 31.45 -1.75 -7.43
N THR A 68 31.42 -0.50 -7.87
CA THR A 68 32.64 0.24 -8.25
C THR A 68 33.54 0.51 -7.05
N GLU A 69 32.98 0.86 -5.89
CA GLU A 69 33.72 1.06 -4.64
C GLU A 69 34.35 -0.25 -4.14
N GLN A 70 33.61 -1.36 -4.17
CA GLN A 70 34.15 -2.68 -3.81
C GLN A 70 35.32 -3.10 -4.70
N LYS A 71 35.25 -2.80 -6.01
CA LYS A 71 36.33 -3.08 -6.95
C LYS A 71 37.56 -2.21 -6.72
N LYS A 72 37.39 -0.98 -6.20
CA LYS A 72 38.50 -0.10 -5.81
C LYS A 72 39.18 -0.52 -4.52
N LEU A 73 38.44 -1.10 -3.56
CA LEU A 73 39.01 -1.61 -2.30
C LEU A 73 39.73 -2.96 -2.47
N SER A 74 39.49 -3.67 -3.57
CA SER A 74 40.12 -4.97 -3.87
C SER A 74 41.33 -4.87 -4.81
N VAL A 75 41.84 -3.65 -5.06
CA VAL A 75 43.05 -3.34 -5.85
C VAL A 75 44.01 -2.60 -4.94
#